data_AF-A0A1F7AEM7-F1
#
_entry.id   AF-A0A1F7AEM7-F1
#
_cell.length_a   1.000
_cell.length_b   1.000
_cell.length_c   1.000
_cell.angle_alpha   90.00
_cell.angle_beta   90.00
_cell.angle_gamma   90.00
#
_symmetry.space_group_name_H-M   'P 1'
#
loop_
_entity.id
_entity.type
_entity.pdbx_description
1 polymer ?
#
loop_
_entity_poly.entity_id
_entity_poly.type
_entity_poly.pdbx_seq_one_letter_code
_entity_poly.pdbx_strand_id
1 'polypeptide(L)'
;MDFQAAIRKIEERGDFNRYAEMKPIFEEQLTNLKRDDHTKRGLCYYYLLVSYLKAQLVHETEESKDYYEAMDKAFLKQEETYLTHGEKFSPEEIQDFYRLMERCYNSLEFLYQKHAFKARRIEAFEQKMRFRKNSFRFNKEFGAWIEYQFLNITCRYGTSIFRWALTTVTFIFLMSLAYMLSDAYTETPMISTDAHWFDYFYYSVIVLTTVGLGDIFPVTLIGKILTAVEAFFGFLMIGVFIGMIQKKL
;
A
#
# COMPACT_ATOMS: atom_id res chain seq x y z
N MET A 1 -22.71 29.66 11.69
CA MET A 1 -22.84 28.21 11.96
C MET A 1 -21.59 27.81 12.72
N ASP A 2 -21.73 27.03 13.80
CA ASP A 2 -20.60 26.58 14.62
C ASP A 2 -19.79 25.46 13.91
N PHE A 3 -18.50 25.31 14.24
CA PHE A 3 -17.59 24.30 13.68
C PHE A 3 -18.11 22.86 13.84
N GLN A 4 -18.66 22.52 15.01
CA GLN A 4 -19.25 21.19 15.24
C GLN A 4 -20.56 20.98 14.47
N ALA A 5 -21.28 22.06 14.16
CA ALA A 5 -22.44 22.01 13.27
C ALA A 5 -22.02 21.86 11.80
N ALA A 6 -20.89 22.45 11.40
CA ALA A 6 -20.30 22.28 10.07
C ALA A 6 -19.85 20.84 9.82
N ILE A 7 -19.14 20.22 10.78
CA ILE A 7 -18.74 18.80 10.70
C ILE A 7 -19.96 17.89 10.56
N ARG A 8 -20.94 17.99 11.47
CA ARG A 8 -22.15 17.15 11.42
C ARG A 8 -22.86 17.23 10.07
N LYS A 9 -22.96 18.43 9.50
CA LYS A 9 -23.54 18.62 8.16
C LYS A 9 -22.72 18.00 7.04
N ILE A 10 -21.38 17.98 7.14
CA ILE A 10 -20.53 17.29 6.17
C ILE A 10 -20.67 15.78 6.31
N GLU A 11 -20.90 15.26 7.51
CA GLU A 11 -21.09 13.83 7.77
C GLU A 11 -22.48 13.31 7.35
N GLU A 12 -23.51 14.17 7.33
CA GLU A 12 -24.85 13.84 6.82
C GLU A 12 -24.80 13.35 5.35
N ARG A 13 -25.57 12.30 5.04
CA ARG A 13 -25.66 11.72 3.69
C ARG A 13 -26.53 12.61 2.78
N GLY A 14 -25.94 13.20 1.75
CA GLY A 14 -26.64 13.99 0.72
C GLY A 14 -25.68 14.79 -0.18
N ASP A 15 -26.16 15.19 -1.37
CA ASP A 15 -25.45 16.10 -2.30
C ASP A 15 -25.69 17.54 -1.84
N PHE A 16 -24.83 18.04 -0.96
CA PHE A 16 -24.92 19.42 -0.47
C PHE A 16 -23.85 20.27 -1.14
N ASN A 17 -24.27 21.06 -2.11
CA ASN A 17 -23.47 22.05 -2.78
C ASN A 17 -23.26 23.29 -1.87
N ARG A 18 -22.53 23.11 -0.76
CA ARG A 18 -22.41 24.10 0.33
C ARG A 18 -20.96 24.38 0.76
N TYR A 19 -19.99 23.98 -0.06
CA TYR A 19 -18.57 24.25 0.15
C TYR A 19 -18.30 25.72 0.53
N ALA A 20 -18.91 26.66 -0.20
CA ALA A 20 -18.76 28.10 0.03
C ALA A 20 -19.19 28.56 1.43
N GLU A 21 -20.18 27.90 2.05
CA GLU A 21 -20.61 28.20 3.42
C GLU A 21 -19.65 27.63 4.47
N MET A 22 -19.03 26.47 4.18
CA MET A 22 -18.18 25.75 5.12
C MET A 22 -16.75 26.30 5.14
N LYS A 23 -16.23 26.65 3.97
CA LYS A 23 -14.85 27.11 3.76
C LYS A 23 -14.38 28.15 4.80
N PRO A 24 -15.06 29.30 5.00
CA PRO A 24 -14.57 30.33 5.92
C PRO A 24 -14.49 29.84 7.38
N ILE A 25 -15.37 28.91 7.79
CA ILE A 25 -15.39 28.36 9.15
C ILE A 25 -14.14 27.49 9.41
N PHE A 26 -13.78 26.66 8.44
CA PHE A 26 -12.58 25.81 8.56
C PHE A 26 -11.28 26.60 8.41
N GLU A 27 -11.26 27.64 7.56
CA GLU A 27 -10.11 28.55 7.42
C GLU A 27 -9.87 29.37 8.69
N GLU A 28 -10.93 29.91 9.31
CA GLU A 28 -10.85 30.58 10.61
C GLU A 28 -10.30 29.61 11.67
N GLN A 29 -10.82 28.39 11.73
CA GLN A 29 -10.34 27.39 12.68
C GLN A 29 -8.86 27.04 12.45
N LEU A 30 -8.40 26.93 11.20
CA LEU A 30 -7.00 26.70 10.87
C LEU A 30 -6.08 27.82 11.37
N THR A 31 -6.54 29.08 11.37
CA THR A 31 -5.76 30.22 11.91
C THR A 31 -5.69 30.22 13.44
N ASN A 32 -6.72 29.70 14.10
CA ASN A 32 -6.80 29.64 15.57
C ASN A 32 -6.07 28.42 16.18
N LEU A 33 -5.80 27.39 15.38
CA LEU A 33 -5.10 26.20 15.84
C LEU A 33 -3.62 26.47 16.13
N LYS A 34 -3.12 25.89 17.22
CA LYS A 34 -1.69 25.88 17.50
C LYS A 34 -0.93 25.16 16.38
N ARG A 35 0.32 25.56 16.15
CA ARG A 35 1.11 25.04 15.02
C ARG A 35 1.42 23.54 15.13
N ASP A 36 1.44 23.01 16.35
CA ASP A 36 1.75 21.64 16.75
C ASP A 36 0.53 20.71 16.79
N ASP A 37 -0.70 21.23 16.68
CA ASP A 37 -1.92 20.41 16.67
C ASP A 37 -2.15 19.78 15.29
N HIS A 38 -1.26 18.86 14.91
CA HIS A 38 -1.20 18.29 13.57
C HIS A 38 -2.44 17.47 13.21
N THR A 39 -3.00 16.71 14.16
CA THR A 39 -4.25 15.94 13.95
C THR A 39 -5.41 16.86 13.58
N LYS A 40 -5.68 17.91 14.37
CA LYS A 40 -6.84 18.79 14.11
C LYS A 40 -6.67 19.60 12.83
N ARG A 41 -5.44 20.05 12.53
CA ARG A 41 -5.16 20.73 11.26
C ARG A 41 -5.40 19.82 10.06
N GLY A 42 -4.92 18.57 10.13
CA GLY A 42 -5.18 17.58 9.10
C GLY A 42 -6.68 17.32 8.92
N LEU A 43 -7.43 17.21 10.02
CA LEU A 43 -8.90 17.07 9.95
C LEU A 43 -9.60 18.27 9.32
N CYS A 44 -9.15 19.51 9.57
CA CYS A 44 -9.72 20.68 8.93
C CYS A 44 -9.54 20.62 7.40
N TYR A 45 -8.34 20.29 6.93
CA TYR A 45 -8.08 20.09 5.50
C TYR A 45 -8.86 18.90 4.91
N TYR A 46 -8.99 17.81 5.66
CA TYR A 46 -9.83 16.67 5.28
C TYR A 46 -11.29 17.09 5.07
N TYR A 47 -11.89 17.83 6.00
CA TYR A 47 -13.28 18.27 5.87
C TYR A 47 -13.48 19.30 4.75
N LEU A 48 -12.51 20.22 4.56
CA LEU A 48 -12.49 21.10 3.39
C LEU A 48 -12.48 20.27 2.10
N LEU A 49 -11.58 19.30 1.98
CA LEU A 49 -11.49 18.40 0.82
C LEU A 49 -12.78 17.59 0.61
N VAL A 50 -13.36 17.00 1.66
CA VAL A 50 -14.61 16.23 1.55
C VAL A 50 -15.76 17.13 1.11
N SER A 51 -15.89 18.32 1.70
CA SER A 51 -16.93 19.27 1.32
C SER A 51 -16.76 19.75 -0.13
N TYR A 52 -15.51 19.91 -0.57
CA TYR A 52 -15.17 20.22 -1.96
C TYR A 52 -15.55 19.09 -2.90
N LEU A 53 -15.12 17.85 -2.63
CA LEU A 53 -15.41 16.68 -3.46
C LEU A 53 -16.92 16.42 -3.56
N LYS A 54 -17.70 16.66 -2.50
CA LYS A 54 -19.16 16.52 -2.53
C LYS A 54 -19.87 17.55 -3.44
N ALA A 55 -19.23 18.64 -3.85
CA ALA A 55 -19.84 19.72 -4.63
C ALA A 55 -20.05 19.42 -6.13
N GLN A 56 -20.21 18.15 -6.54
CA GLN A 56 -20.40 17.70 -7.93
C GLN A 56 -19.33 18.23 -8.93
N LEU A 57 -18.06 17.90 -8.69
CA LEU A 57 -16.97 18.31 -9.57
C LEU A 57 -16.77 17.38 -10.77
N VAL A 58 -16.46 18.00 -11.92
CA VAL A 58 -16.15 17.30 -13.18
C VAL A 58 -14.66 16.93 -13.28
N HIS A 59 -13.77 17.71 -12.65
CA HIS A 59 -12.32 17.53 -12.71
C HIS A 59 -11.66 17.90 -11.38
N GLU A 60 -10.44 17.40 -11.18
CA GLU A 60 -9.62 17.71 -10.00
C GLU A 60 -8.98 19.09 -10.14
N THR A 61 -9.26 19.99 -9.21
CA THR A 61 -8.74 21.36 -9.20
C THR A 61 -7.50 21.49 -8.34
N GLU A 62 -6.71 22.53 -8.55
CA GLU A 62 -5.52 22.84 -7.74
C GLU A 62 -5.86 22.98 -6.25
N GLU A 63 -6.96 23.66 -5.91
CA GLU A 63 -7.44 23.81 -4.54
C GLU A 63 -7.69 22.46 -3.84
N SER A 64 -8.27 21.48 -4.55
CA SER A 64 -8.49 20.14 -3.99
C SER A 64 -7.18 19.36 -3.76
N LYS A 65 -6.18 19.60 -4.62
CA LYS A 65 -4.85 18.99 -4.48
C LYS A 65 -4.14 19.57 -3.26
N ASP A 66 -4.19 20.89 -3.10
CA ASP A 66 -3.61 21.59 -1.95
C ASP A 66 -4.21 21.12 -0.64
N TYR A 67 -5.53 20.92 -0.57
CA TYR A 67 -6.17 20.36 0.62
C TYR A 67 -5.74 18.93 0.91
N TYR A 68 -5.65 18.08 -0.11
CA TYR A 68 -5.16 16.71 0.08
C TYR A 68 -3.72 16.71 0.59
N GLU A 69 -2.83 17.49 -0.01
CA GLU A 69 -1.41 17.55 0.36
C GLU A 69 -1.20 18.15 1.75
N ALA A 70 -1.94 19.20 2.09
CA ALA A 70 -1.88 19.81 3.42
C ALA A 70 -2.43 18.87 4.51
N MET A 71 -3.51 18.16 4.22
CA MET A 71 -4.07 17.11 5.08
C MET A 71 -3.05 15.99 5.29
N ASP A 72 -2.55 15.41 4.20
CA ASP A 72 -1.62 14.28 4.22
C ASP A 72 -0.35 14.62 5.00
N LYS A 73 0.24 15.78 4.71
CA LYS A 73 1.42 16.28 5.43
C LYS A 73 1.18 16.45 6.93
N ALA A 74 0.00 16.95 7.33
CA ALA A 74 -0.33 17.11 8.74
C ALA A 74 -0.48 15.75 9.44
N PHE A 75 -1.15 14.78 8.82
CA PHE A 75 -1.29 13.42 9.34
C PHE A 75 0.06 12.70 9.44
N LEU A 76 0.91 12.80 8.42
CA LEU A 76 2.26 12.23 8.44
C LEU A 76 3.12 12.82 9.56
N LYS A 77 3.02 14.13 9.81
CA LYS A 77 3.78 14.79 10.87
C LYS A 77 3.30 14.38 12.27
N GLN A 78 1.98 14.19 12.45
CA GLN A 78 1.46 13.62 13.69
C GLN A 78 1.97 12.20 13.89
N GLU A 79 1.95 11.38 12.85
CA GLU A 79 2.44 10.01 12.92
C GLU A 79 3.93 9.95 13.30
N GLU A 80 4.76 10.81 12.70
CA GLU A 80 6.17 10.95 13.06
C GLU A 80 6.34 11.29 14.54
N THR A 81 5.46 12.14 15.09
CA THR A 81 5.44 12.47 16.52
C THR A 81 5.15 11.23 17.37
N TYR A 82 4.18 10.40 17.00
CA TYR A 82 3.89 9.15 17.70
C TYR A 82 4.99 8.10 17.56
N LEU A 83 5.69 8.06 16.42
CA LEU A 83 6.81 7.13 16.21
C LEU A 83 8.07 7.53 17.00
N THR A 84 8.28 8.83 17.21
CA THR A 84 9.48 9.37 17.87
C THR A 84 9.31 9.58 19.37
N HIS A 85 8.11 9.99 19.80
CA HIS A 85 7.79 10.36 21.18
C HIS A 85 6.55 9.63 21.70
N GLY A 86 6.28 8.42 21.19
CA GLY A 86 5.08 7.65 21.50
C GLY A 86 4.93 7.33 22.98
N GLU A 87 6.02 7.33 23.75
CA GLU A 87 6.02 7.14 25.21
C GLU A 87 5.29 8.25 25.98
N LYS A 88 5.08 9.42 25.36
CA LYS A 88 4.37 10.55 25.97
C LYS A 88 2.85 10.48 25.82
N PHE A 89 2.34 9.53 25.03
CA PHE A 89 0.93 9.42 24.68
C PHE A 89 0.35 8.10 25.17
N SER A 90 -0.97 8.07 25.39
CA SER A 90 -1.63 6.81 25.75
C SER A 90 -1.70 5.89 24.52
N PRO A 91 -1.60 4.56 24.70
CA PRO A 91 -1.78 3.60 23.60
C PRO A 91 -3.12 3.75 22.88
N GLU A 92 -4.17 4.09 23.63
CA GLU A 92 -5.53 4.32 23.13
C GLU A 92 -5.58 5.52 22.18
N GLU A 93 -4.93 6.63 22.53
CA GLU A 93 -4.86 7.82 21.68
C GLU A 93 -4.18 7.52 20.34
N ILE A 94 -3.04 6.81 20.38
CA ILE A 94 -2.31 6.41 19.16
C ILE A 94 -3.17 5.48 18.30
N GLN A 95 -3.83 4.50 18.93
CA GLN A 95 -4.69 3.56 18.21
C GLN A 95 -5.89 4.27 17.56
N ASP A 96 -6.51 5.21 18.26
CA ASP A 96 -7.63 5.99 17.74
C ASP A 96 -7.21 6.93 16.61
N PHE A 97 -6.01 7.50 16.69
CA PHE A 97 -5.42 8.22 15.56
C PHE A 97 -5.32 7.34 14.31
N TYR A 98 -4.73 6.14 14.42
CA TYR A 98 -4.60 5.23 13.27
C TYR A 98 -5.96 4.80 12.69
N ARG A 99 -6.93 4.49 13.55
CA ARG A 99 -8.31 4.19 13.14
C ARG A 99 -8.96 5.37 12.43
N LEU A 100 -8.73 6.59 12.92
CA LEU A 100 -9.24 7.81 12.31
C LEU A 100 -8.62 8.04 10.93
N MET A 101 -7.30 7.88 10.78
CA MET A 101 -6.63 7.99 9.47
C MET A 101 -7.22 6.98 8.48
N GLU A 102 -7.37 5.72 8.90
CA GLU A 102 -7.98 4.70 8.04
C GLU A 102 -9.38 5.10 7.57
N ARG A 103 -10.22 5.64 8.45
CA ARG A 103 -11.56 6.13 8.11
C ARG A 103 -11.52 7.31 7.14
N CYS A 104 -10.65 8.30 7.38
CA CYS A 104 -10.49 9.47 6.51
C CYS A 104 -10.09 9.06 5.10
N TYR A 105 -9.03 8.28 4.93
CA TYR A 105 -8.59 7.84 3.60
C TYR A 105 -9.59 6.89 2.92
N ASN A 106 -10.31 6.06 3.68
CA ASN A 106 -11.38 5.24 3.12
C ASN A 106 -12.56 6.07 2.58
N SER A 107 -12.92 7.14 3.30
CA SER A 107 -13.92 8.11 2.84
C SER A 107 -13.46 8.80 1.54
N LEU A 108 -12.20 9.24 1.48
CA LEU A 108 -11.62 9.83 0.27
C LEU A 108 -11.57 8.84 -0.89
N GLU A 109 -11.20 7.58 -0.66
CA GLU A 109 -11.20 6.53 -1.69
C GLU A 109 -12.60 6.40 -2.33
N PHE A 110 -13.66 6.37 -1.51
CA PHE A 110 -15.03 6.32 -1.99
C PHE A 110 -15.42 7.57 -2.80
N LEU A 111 -15.08 8.77 -2.32
CA LEU A 111 -15.37 10.01 -3.03
C LEU A 111 -14.61 10.07 -4.36
N TYR A 112 -13.31 9.80 -4.38
CA TYR A 112 -12.52 9.77 -5.60
C TYR A 112 -13.01 8.72 -6.60
N GLN A 113 -13.52 7.57 -6.13
CA GLN A 113 -14.17 6.59 -6.98
C GLN A 113 -15.45 7.15 -7.63
N LYS A 114 -16.30 7.86 -6.88
CA LYS A 114 -17.52 8.51 -7.40
C LYS A 114 -17.21 9.51 -8.51
N HIS A 115 -16.08 10.23 -8.41
CA HIS A 115 -15.63 11.21 -9.41
C HIS A 115 -14.69 10.62 -10.48
N ALA A 116 -14.45 9.31 -10.49
CA ALA A 116 -13.51 8.64 -11.40
C ALA A 116 -12.05 9.17 -11.34
N PHE A 117 -11.63 9.80 -10.24
CA PHE A 117 -10.26 10.28 -10.02
C PHE A 117 -9.34 9.12 -9.63
N LYS A 118 -9.00 8.27 -10.60
CA LYS A 118 -8.27 7.00 -10.39
C LYS A 118 -6.93 7.18 -9.67
N ALA A 119 -6.15 8.20 -10.01
CA ALA A 119 -4.83 8.44 -9.41
C ALA A 119 -4.93 8.75 -7.91
N ARG A 120 -5.75 9.74 -7.54
CA ARG A 120 -5.99 10.08 -6.12
C ARG A 120 -6.65 8.97 -5.33
N ARG A 121 -7.55 8.20 -5.94
CA ARG A 121 -8.11 7.00 -5.31
C ARG A 121 -7.00 6.01 -4.92
N ILE A 122 -6.03 5.77 -5.82
CA ILE A 122 -4.89 4.89 -5.56
C ILE A 122 -4.01 5.46 -4.44
N GLU A 123 -3.70 6.75 -4.46
CA GLU A 123 -2.91 7.40 -3.40
C GLU A 123 -3.59 7.31 -2.03
N ALA A 124 -4.89 7.62 -1.95
CA ALA A 124 -5.66 7.51 -0.72
C ALA A 124 -5.68 6.06 -0.20
N PHE A 125 -5.84 5.08 -1.10
CA PHE A 125 -5.74 3.66 -0.75
C PHE A 125 -4.35 3.29 -0.21
N GLU A 126 -3.26 3.75 -0.84
CA GLU A 126 -1.89 3.48 -0.40
C GLU A 126 -1.61 4.08 0.98
N GLN A 127 -2.07 5.31 1.23
CA GLN A 127 -1.95 5.96 2.53
C GLN A 127 -2.78 5.24 3.60
N LYS A 128 -4.02 4.83 3.28
CA LYS A 128 -4.84 3.98 4.16
C LYS A 128 -4.08 2.73 4.59
N MET A 129 -3.49 2.00 3.63
CA MET A 129 -2.74 0.78 3.91
C MET A 129 -1.46 1.04 4.71
N ARG A 130 -0.79 2.18 4.48
CA ARG A 130 0.38 2.61 5.26
C ARG A 130 0.03 2.86 6.73
N PHE A 131 -1.04 3.60 7.01
CA PHE A 131 -1.50 3.84 8.38
C PHE A 131 -1.95 2.52 9.05
N ARG A 132 -2.68 1.66 8.34
CA ARG A 132 -3.05 0.33 8.86
C ARG A 132 -1.83 -0.51 9.22
N LYS A 133 -0.84 -0.58 8.32
CA LYS A 133 0.44 -1.26 8.58
C LYS A 133 1.08 -0.72 9.85
N ASN A 134 1.25 0.59 9.95
CA ASN A 134 1.95 1.18 11.09
C ASN A 134 1.18 1.01 12.40
N SER A 135 -0.16 0.93 12.37
CA SER A 135 -0.99 0.56 13.53
C SER A 135 -0.58 -0.80 14.12
N PHE A 136 -0.31 -1.82 13.30
CA PHE A 136 0.13 -3.13 13.78
C PHE A 136 1.46 -3.07 14.55
N ARG A 137 2.37 -2.15 14.19
CA ARG A 137 3.63 -1.96 14.92
C ARG A 137 3.37 -1.49 16.36
N PHE A 138 2.40 -0.60 16.55
CA PHE A 138 2.03 -0.11 17.88
C PHE A 138 1.28 -1.17 18.71
N ASN A 139 0.45 -1.99 18.05
CA ASN A 139 -0.24 -3.11 18.70
C ASN A 139 0.69 -4.31 19.00
N LYS A 140 2.00 -4.21 18.67
CA LYS A 140 2.99 -5.31 18.76
C LYS A 140 2.65 -6.54 17.91
N GLU A 141 1.83 -6.36 16.89
CA GLU A 141 1.45 -7.39 15.92
C GLU A 141 2.47 -7.45 14.77
N PHE A 142 3.70 -7.85 15.08
CA PHE A 142 4.81 -7.84 14.12
C PHE A 142 4.57 -8.72 12.89
N GLY A 143 3.86 -9.84 13.03
CA GLY A 143 3.53 -10.72 11.89
C GLY A 143 2.72 -10.00 10.82
N ALA A 144 1.63 -9.36 11.21
CA ALA A 144 0.80 -8.55 10.31
C ALA A 144 1.58 -7.36 9.75
N TRP A 145 2.41 -6.71 10.56
CA TRP A 145 3.27 -5.63 10.08
C TRP A 145 4.23 -6.10 8.97
N ILE A 146 4.88 -7.25 9.15
CA ILE A 146 5.80 -7.85 8.16
C ILE A 146 5.05 -8.18 6.87
N GLU A 147 3.86 -8.78 6.97
CA GLU A 147 3.02 -9.10 5.81
C GLU A 147 2.69 -7.84 4.98
N TYR A 148 2.20 -6.78 5.63
CA TYR A 148 1.90 -5.52 4.95
C TYR A 148 3.16 -4.84 4.41
N GLN A 149 4.28 -4.93 5.12
CA GLN A 149 5.55 -4.39 4.64
C GLN A 149 6.06 -5.15 3.40
N PHE A 150 5.92 -6.47 3.38
CA PHE A 150 6.22 -7.31 2.21
C PHE A 150 5.37 -6.89 1.01
N LEU A 151 4.05 -6.77 1.19
CA LEU A 151 3.13 -6.31 0.13
C LEU A 151 3.44 -4.89 -0.37
N ASN A 152 3.87 -3.99 0.52
CA ASN A 152 4.27 -2.64 0.15
C ASN A 152 5.51 -2.63 -0.77
N ILE A 153 6.52 -3.43 -0.42
CA ILE A 153 7.79 -3.51 -1.15
C ILE A 153 7.57 -4.17 -2.52
N THR A 154 6.88 -5.32 -2.55
CA THR A 154 6.77 -6.15 -3.75
C THR A 154 5.77 -5.61 -4.78
N CYS A 155 4.57 -5.18 -4.36
CA CYS A 155 3.50 -4.77 -5.28
C CYS A 155 2.81 -3.45 -4.91
N ARG A 156 3.33 -2.73 -3.90
CA ARG A 156 2.71 -1.51 -3.34
C ARG A 156 1.25 -1.76 -2.92
N TYR A 157 1.04 -2.78 -2.09
CA TYR A 157 -0.30 -3.23 -1.65
C TYR A 157 -1.23 -3.61 -2.83
N GLY A 158 -0.65 -4.10 -3.92
CA GLY A 158 -1.35 -4.55 -5.13
C GLY A 158 -1.70 -3.46 -6.14
N THR A 159 -1.20 -2.23 -6.00
CA THR A 159 -1.50 -1.14 -6.96
C THR A 159 -0.58 -1.15 -8.19
N SER A 160 0.65 -1.67 -8.06
CA SER A 160 1.67 -1.60 -9.11
C SER A 160 2.03 -2.96 -9.68
N ILE A 161 1.40 -3.32 -10.81
CA ILE A 161 1.72 -4.55 -11.58
C ILE A 161 3.19 -4.55 -12.04
N PHE A 162 3.73 -3.39 -12.39
CA PHE A 162 5.13 -3.29 -12.82
C PHE A 162 6.12 -3.67 -11.71
N ARG A 163 5.90 -3.21 -10.47
CA ARG A 163 6.72 -3.61 -9.31
C ARG A 163 6.60 -5.11 -9.03
N TRP A 164 5.40 -5.64 -9.19
CA TRP A 164 5.17 -7.07 -9.03
C TRP A 164 5.93 -7.88 -10.08
N ALA A 165 5.85 -7.48 -11.36
CA ALA A 165 6.61 -8.12 -12.45
C ALA A 165 8.13 -8.07 -12.19
N LEU A 166 8.64 -6.93 -11.71
CA LEU A 166 10.05 -6.81 -11.34
C LEU A 166 10.40 -7.75 -10.17
N THR A 167 9.55 -7.86 -9.16
CA THR A 167 9.73 -8.79 -8.03
C THR A 167 9.78 -10.24 -8.51
N THR A 168 8.88 -10.64 -9.42
CA THR A 168 8.88 -11.99 -10.02
C THR A 168 10.16 -12.26 -10.80
N VAL A 169 10.59 -11.31 -11.64
CA VAL A 169 11.84 -11.45 -12.39
C VAL A 169 13.05 -11.54 -11.45
N THR A 170 13.12 -10.71 -10.41
CA THR A 170 14.18 -10.79 -9.40
C THR A 170 14.16 -12.14 -8.68
N PHE A 171 13.00 -12.66 -8.32
CA PHE A 171 12.87 -13.98 -7.69
C PHE A 171 13.37 -15.10 -8.60
N ILE A 172 13.02 -15.06 -9.90
CA ILE A 172 13.53 -16.00 -10.92
C ILE A 172 15.05 -15.93 -11.00
N PHE A 173 15.63 -14.72 -11.06
CA PHE A 173 17.10 -14.57 -11.08
C PHE A 173 17.76 -15.10 -9.80
N LEU A 174 17.16 -14.89 -8.63
CA LEU A 174 17.68 -15.41 -7.36
C LEU A 174 17.63 -16.94 -7.32
N MET A 175 16.55 -17.56 -7.80
CA MET A 175 16.44 -19.02 -7.87
C MET A 175 17.38 -19.60 -8.92
N SER A 176 17.47 -18.98 -10.10
CA SER A 176 18.46 -19.32 -11.12
C SER A 176 19.89 -19.30 -10.57
N LEU A 177 20.25 -18.29 -9.78
CA LEU A 177 21.55 -18.22 -9.12
C LEU A 177 21.72 -19.33 -8.07
N ALA A 178 20.68 -19.63 -7.29
CA ALA A 178 20.71 -20.71 -6.30
C ALA A 178 20.92 -22.08 -6.95
N TYR A 179 20.28 -22.37 -8.08
CA TYR A 179 20.50 -23.61 -8.84
C TYR A 179 21.91 -23.68 -9.41
N MET A 180 22.40 -22.60 -10.02
CA MET A 180 23.75 -22.56 -10.57
C MET A 180 24.80 -22.80 -9.48
N LEU A 181 24.63 -22.20 -8.29
CA LEU A 181 25.50 -22.47 -7.15
C LEU A 181 25.36 -23.92 -6.66
N SER A 182 24.14 -24.45 -6.58
CA SER A 182 23.92 -25.86 -6.20
C SER A 182 24.63 -26.83 -7.13
N ASP A 183 24.55 -26.63 -8.44
CA ASP A 183 25.21 -27.47 -9.45
C ASP A 183 26.73 -27.33 -9.40
N ALA A 184 27.27 -26.13 -9.12
CA ALA A 184 28.71 -25.89 -9.01
C ALA A 184 29.39 -26.67 -7.86
N TYR A 185 28.64 -27.08 -6.84
CA TYR A 185 29.16 -27.81 -5.67
C TYR A 185 28.80 -29.29 -5.65
N THR A 186 28.20 -29.83 -6.73
CA THR A 186 27.75 -31.22 -6.76
C THR A 186 28.42 -32.03 -7.85
N GLU A 187 28.68 -33.32 -7.59
CA GLU A 187 29.27 -34.24 -8.58
C GLU A 187 28.29 -34.66 -9.69
N THR A 188 26.98 -34.50 -9.46
CA THR A 188 25.90 -34.84 -10.38
C THR A 188 25.04 -33.61 -10.66
N PRO A 189 25.50 -32.68 -11.52
CA PRO A 189 24.76 -31.46 -11.81
C PRO A 189 23.45 -31.78 -12.55
N MET A 190 22.46 -30.92 -12.36
CA MET A 190 21.18 -30.99 -13.05
C MET A 190 21.32 -30.63 -14.54
N ILE A 191 22.23 -29.73 -14.86
CA ILE A 191 22.55 -29.31 -16.23
C ILE A 191 23.95 -29.81 -16.58
N SER A 192 24.14 -30.28 -17.83
CA SER A 192 25.44 -30.81 -18.28
C SER A 192 26.57 -29.78 -18.17
N THR A 193 27.83 -30.23 -18.21
CA THR A 193 29.01 -29.37 -18.06
C THR A 193 29.16 -28.25 -19.11
N ASP A 194 28.43 -28.32 -20.23
CA ASP A 194 28.36 -27.27 -21.25
C ASP A 194 27.18 -26.29 -21.01
N ALA A 195 26.61 -26.29 -19.79
CA ALA A 195 25.46 -25.47 -19.40
C ALA A 195 25.67 -23.99 -19.70
N HIS A 196 24.70 -23.37 -20.37
CA HIS A 196 24.62 -21.93 -20.49
C HIS A 196 23.91 -21.36 -19.24
N TRP A 197 24.31 -20.19 -18.75
CA TRP A 197 23.68 -19.56 -17.57
C TRP A 197 22.16 -19.38 -17.73
N PHE A 198 21.71 -19.24 -18.97
CA PHE A 198 20.30 -19.09 -19.32
C PHE A 198 19.49 -20.37 -19.06
N ASP A 199 20.11 -21.55 -19.04
CA ASP A 199 19.41 -22.81 -18.79
C ASP A 199 18.86 -22.86 -17.35
N TYR A 200 19.60 -22.31 -16.38
CA TYR A 200 19.13 -22.15 -14.99
C TYR A 200 18.00 -21.12 -14.88
N PHE A 201 18.06 -20.03 -15.66
CA PHE A 201 17.00 -19.03 -15.71
C PHE A 201 15.74 -19.62 -16.30
N TYR A 202 15.87 -20.31 -17.43
CA TYR A 202 14.78 -21.04 -18.08
C TYR A 202 14.17 -22.10 -17.16
N TYR A 203 15.00 -22.88 -16.45
CA TYR A 203 14.53 -23.85 -15.47
C TYR A 203 13.68 -23.20 -14.37
N SER A 204 14.17 -22.11 -13.77
CA SER A 204 13.42 -21.32 -12.78
C SER A 204 12.09 -20.80 -13.34
N VAL A 205 12.06 -20.30 -14.58
CA VAL A 205 10.82 -19.86 -15.24
C VAL A 205 9.80 -21.00 -15.34
N ILE A 206 10.20 -22.18 -15.85
CA ILE A 206 9.25 -23.30 -16.05
C ILE A 206 8.77 -23.91 -14.73
N VAL A 207 9.57 -23.85 -13.67
CA VAL A 207 9.18 -24.28 -12.32
C VAL A 207 8.20 -23.28 -11.71
N LEU A 208 8.53 -21.98 -11.72
CA LEU A 208 7.67 -20.93 -11.17
C LEU A 208 6.31 -20.85 -11.87
N THR A 209 6.31 -21.03 -13.19
CA THR A 209 5.07 -21.05 -14.00
C THR A 209 4.36 -22.39 -13.95
N THR A 210 4.90 -23.39 -13.25
CA THR A 210 4.38 -24.76 -13.14
C THR A 210 4.22 -25.49 -14.47
N VAL A 211 4.89 -25.02 -15.53
CA VAL A 211 4.87 -25.66 -16.84
C VAL A 211 5.64 -26.97 -16.80
N GLY A 212 6.84 -26.97 -16.20
CA GLY A 212 7.64 -28.17 -15.96
C GLY A 212 7.86 -29.05 -17.21
N LEU A 213 8.49 -28.50 -18.25
CA LEU A 213 8.67 -29.17 -19.55
C LEU A 213 9.43 -30.51 -19.49
N GLY A 214 10.18 -30.76 -18.42
CA GLY A 214 10.79 -32.06 -18.12
C GLY A 214 12.12 -32.33 -18.82
N ASP A 215 12.62 -31.35 -19.56
CA ASP A 215 13.95 -31.33 -20.19
C ASP A 215 15.08 -31.10 -19.17
N ILE A 216 14.83 -30.33 -18.12
CA ILE A 216 15.73 -30.10 -16.99
C ILE A 216 15.01 -30.50 -15.70
N PHE A 217 15.66 -31.30 -14.84
CA PHE A 217 15.05 -31.78 -13.59
C PHE A 217 16.08 -32.00 -12.48
N PRO A 218 15.71 -31.75 -11.21
CA PRO A 218 16.66 -31.76 -10.11
C PRO A 218 17.01 -33.19 -9.72
N VAL A 219 18.29 -33.54 -9.81
CA VAL A 219 18.79 -34.89 -9.45
C VAL A 219 19.13 -34.95 -7.96
N THR A 220 19.76 -33.90 -7.45
CA THR A 220 20.29 -33.79 -6.08
C THR A 220 19.19 -33.50 -5.06
N LEU A 221 19.43 -33.85 -3.79
CA LEU A 221 18.47 -33.53 -2.71
C LEU A 221 18.27 -32.01 -2.55
N ILE A 222 19.36 -31.25 -2.62
CA ILE A 222 19.33 -29.78 -2.50
C ILE A 222 18.54 -29.18 -3.67
N GLY A 223 18.80 -29.62 -4.90
CA GLY A 223 18.05 -29.19 -6.09
C GLY A 223 16.55 -29.46 -5.93
N LYS A 224 16.17 -30.66 -5.46
CA LYS A 224 14.75 -31.02 -5.22
C LYS A 224 14.09 -30.12 -4.17
N ILE A 225 14.81 -29.77 -3.11
CA ILE A 225 14.33 -28.85 -2.08
C ILE A 225 14.13 -27.45 -2.67
N LEU A 226 15.10 -26.93 -3.44
CA LEU A 226 14.99 -25.64 -4.11
C LEU A 226 13.80 -25.59 -5.06
N THR A 227 13.62 -26.61 -5.91
CA THR A 227 12.47 -26.73 -6.81
C THR A 227 11.15 -26.75 -6.07
N ALA A 228 11.05 -27.49 -4.96
CA ALA A 228 9.82 -27.56 -4.17
C ALA A 228 9.48 -26.19 -3.53
N VAL A 229 10.49 -25.50 -3.01
CA VAL A 229 10.35 -24.15 -2.44
C VAL A 229 9.93 -23.16 -3.53
N GLU A 230 10.60 -23.16 -4.68
CA GLU A 230 10.27 -22.28 -5.79
C GLU A 230 8.85 -22.53 -6.31
N ALA A 231 8.43 -23.79 -6.49
CA ALA A 231 7.08 -24.12 -6.93
C ALA A 231 6.02 -23.63 -5.93
N PHE A 232 6.26 -23.78 -4.63
CA PHE A 232 5.37 -23.26 -3.58
C PHE A 232 5.23 -21.74 -3.65
N PHE A 233 6.34 -21.02 -3.77
CA PHE A 233 6.31 -19.56 -3.92
C PHE A 233 5.70 -19.12 -5.25
N GLY A 234 5.95 -19.85 -6.34
CA GLY A 234 5.33 -19.60 -7.65
C GLY A 234 3.80 -19.59 -7.57
N PHE A 235 3.22 -20.55 -6.84
CA PHE A 235 1.77 -20.59 -6.59
C PHE A 235 1.28 -19.34 -5.83
N LEU A 236 1.97 -18.95 -4.75
CA LEU A 236 1.64 -17.74 -4.00
C LEU A 236 1.75 -16.49 -4.89
N MET A 237 2.78 -16.43 -5.72
CA MET A 237 3.02 -15.28 -6.59
C MET A 237 1.94 -15.14 -7.68
N ILE A 238 1.51 -16.24 -8.28
CA ILE A 238 0.39 -16.25 -9.22
C ILE A 238 -0.90 -15.82 -8.52
N GLY A 239 -1.15 -16.27 -7.29
CA GLY A 239 -2.30 -15.86 -6.48
C GLY A 239 -2.37 -14.35 -6.26
N VAL A 240 -1.25 -13.71 -5.88
CA VAL A 240 -1.16 -12.25 -5.72
C VAL A 240 -1.43 -11.55 -7.06
N PHE A 241 -0.87 -12.06 -8.16
CA PHE A 241 -1.09 -11.49 -9.50
C PHE A 241 -2.58 -11.50 -9.90
N ILE A 242 -3.27 -12.61 -9.66
CA ILE A 242 -4.72 -12.73 -9.92
C ILE A 242 -5.49 -11.70 -9.09
N GLY A 243 -5.20 -11.56 -7.80
CA GLY A 243 -5.84 -10.57 -6.93
C GLY A 243 -5.63 -9.13 -7.41
N MET A 244 -4.46 -8.82 -7.99
CA MET A 244 -4.17 -7.51 -8.57
C MET A 244 -4.97 -7.25 -9.85
N ILE A 245 -5.16 -8.26 -10.70
CA ILE A 245 -5.98 -8.14 -11.92
C ILE A 245 -7.45 -7.90 -11.54
N GLN A 246 -7.97 -8.68 -10.58
CA GLN A 246 -9.35 -8.54 -10.11
C GLN A 246 -9.65 -7.14 -9.56
N LYS A 247 -8.67 -6.48 -8.93
CA LYS A 247 -8.84 -5.11 -8.44
C LYS A 247 -8.88 -4.06 -9.57
N LYS A 248 -8.36 -4.38 -10.76
CA LYS A 248 -8.30 -3.46 -11.91
C LYS A 248 -9.47 -3.60 -12.87
N LEU A 249 -10.03 -4.81 -13.00
CA LEU A 249 -11.25 -5.09 -13.74
C LEU A 249 -12.47 -4.49 -13.02
#